data_AF-A0A2H6B900-F1
#
_entry.id   AF-A0A2H6B900-F1
#
_cell.length_a   1.000
_cell.length_b   1.000
_cell.length_c   1.000
_cell.angle_alpha   90.00
_cell.angle_beta   90.00
_cell.angle_gamma   90.00
#
_symmetry.space_group_name_H-M   'P 1'
#
loop_
_entity.id
_entity.type
_entity.pdbx_description
1 polymer ?
#
loop_
_entity_poly.entity_id
_entity_poly.type
_entity_poly.pdbx_seq_one_letter_code
_entity_poly.pdbx_strand_id
1 'polypeptide(L)'
;MITPSAFVADELVRFLRVPRGRVAVVHEGLGRSVDARTAAGDLPRPVAERLAARPRSLVLTASAKRPHKNLARLIRAVALIPPHRRPLLVLPGYPTPYESELRALARSLAIEGEVCLLGWVADRELDALYARASCFVFPSLYEGFGLPVLEAMARGVPVATSDRASLPEVAGDAALYFDPLSPRSIAAALERLLADENLAARLRSQGRERARRFTWEACAEGTVAVYRQALAVAGSPCRA
;
A
#
# COMPACT_ATOMS: atom_id res chain seq x y z
N MET A 1 13.57 21.46 -5.40
CA MET A 1 13.49 20.01 -5.14
C MET A 1 12.09 19.54 -5.50
N ILE A 2 11.96 18.34 -6.05
CA ILE A 2 10.67 17.71 -6.35
C ILE A 2 10.46 16.57 -5.34
N THR A 3 9.27 16.48 -4.76
CA THR A 3 8.90 15.40 -3.83
C THR A 3 7.62 14.70 -4.30
N PRO A 4 7.46 13.40 -3.99
CA PRO A 4 6.31 12.62 -4.46
C PRO A 4 5.01 12.91 -3.69
N SER A 5 5.09 13.64 -2.57
CA SER A 5 3.94 13.97 -1.73
C SER A 5 4.17 15.26 -0.95
N ALA A 6 3.09 15.87 -0.47
CA ALA A 6 3.12 16.98 0.46
C ALA A 6 3.72 16.55 1.80
N PHE A 7 3.42 15.33 2.26
CA PHE A 7 4.05 14.77 3.46
C PHE A 7 5.59 14.82 3.39
N VAL A 8 6.19 14.33 2.30
CA VAL A 8 7.66 14.39 2.13
C VAL A 8 8.15 15.84 1.99
N ALA A 9 7.37 16.72 1.35
CA ALA A 9 7.74 18.13 1.28
C ALA A 9 7.86 18.76 2.68
N ASP A 10 6.89 18.51 3.55
CA ASP A 10 6.86 19.04 4.91
C ASP A 10 7.99 18.44 5.78
N GLU A 11 8.32 17.17 5.56
CA GLU A 11 9.45 16.50 6.21
C GLU A 11 10.79 17.13 5.81
N LEU A 12 10.99 17.50 4.53
CA LEU A 12 12.18 18.23 4.10
C LEU A 12 12.28 19.61 4.76
N VAL A 13 11.16 20.33 4.90
CA VAL A 13 11.13 21.61 5.62
C VAL A 13 11.46 21.41 7.10
N ARG A 14 10.91 20.37 7.72
CA ARG A 14 11.07 20.09 9.15
C ARG A 14 12.49 19.65 9.49
N PHE A 15 13.02 18.65 8.80
CA PHE A 15 14.26 17.98 9.16
C PHE A 15 15.49 18.57 8.47
N LEU A 16 15.35 18.96 7.20
CA LEU A 16 16.47 19.50 6.40
C LEU A 16 16.42 21.02 6.25
N ARG A 17 15.40 21.68 6.81
CA ARG A 17 15.23 23.15 6.78
C ARG A 17 15.24 23.73 5.37
N VAL A 18 14.80 22.96 4.38
CA VAL A 18 14.65 23.44 3.00
C VAL A 18 13.50 24.45 2.98
N PRO A 19 13.66 25.66 2.40
CA PRO A 19 12.55 26.61 2.30
C PRO A 19 11.37 26.02 1.53
N ARG A 20 10.14 26.12 2.08
CA ARG A 20 8.94 25.51 1.48
C ARG A 20 8.69 25.95 0.03
N GLY A 21 9.01 27.20 -0.30
CA GLY A 21 8.92 27.75 -1.66
C GLY A 21 9.93 27.18 -2.65
N ARG A 22 10.92 26.39 -2.20
CA ARG A 22 11.88 25.65 -3.05
C ARG A 22 11.52 24.16 -3.20
N VAL A 23 10.38 23.73 -2.67
CA VAL A 23 9.90 22.35 -2.74
C VAL A 23 8.60 22.31 -3.55
N ALA A 24 8.64 21.60 -4.67
CA ALA A 24 7.47 21.32 -5.49
C ALA A 24 7.00 19.88 -5.22
N VAL A 25 5.69 19.70 -5.09
CA VAL A 25 5.06 18.38 -4.96
C VAL A 25 4.61 17.94 -6.34
N VAL A 26 5.09 16.78 -6.80
CA VAL A 26 4.66 16.14 -8.04
C VAL A 26 4.38 14.68 -7.69
N HIS A 27 3.11 14.31 -7.68
CA HIS A 27 2.67 12.96 -7.34
C HIS A 27 3.19 11.92 -8.33
N GLU A 28 3.50 10.71 -7.83
CA GLU A 28 3.88 9.60 -8.70
C GLU A 28 2.67 9.05 -9.45
N GLY A 29 2.94 8.35 -10.56
CA GLY A 29 1.93 7.72 -11.39
C GLY A 29 1.87 6.20 -11.22
N LEU A 30 0.74 5.62 -11.59
CA LEU A 30 0.65 4.17 -11.81
C LEU A 30 1.24 3.79 -13.17
N GLY A 31 2.01 2.69 -13.20
CA GLY A 31 2.57 2.14 -14.42
C GLY A 31 1.52 1.44 -15.30
N ARG A 32 1.77 1.40 -16.62
CA ARG A 32 0.90 0.73 -17.62
C ARG A 32 0.56 -0.73 -17.32
N SER A 33 1.38 -1.43 -16.52
CA SER A 33 1.14 -2.81 -16.11
C SER A 33 -0.08 -2.99 -15.19
N VAL A 34 -0.59 -1.91 -14.60
CA VAL A 34 -1.80 -1.93 -13.76
C VAL A 34 -3.08 -1.80 -14.58
N ASP A 35 -3.01 -1.21 -15.78
CA ASP A 35 -4.14 -1.01 -16.70
C ASP A 35 -4.37 -2.20 -17.64
N ALA A 36 -3.30 -2.92 -17.99
CA ALA A 36 -3.41 -4.14 -18.76
C ALA A 36 -4.05 -5.21 -17.87
N ARG A 37 -5.28 -5.65 -18.20
CA ARG A 37 -5.82 -6.92 -17.70
C ARG A 37 -4.98 -8.07 -18.27
N THR A 38 -3.79 -8.27 -17.72
CA THR A 38 -3.04 -9.52 -17.89
C THR A 38 -3.91 -10.63 -17.33
N ALA A 39 -4.06 -11.72 -18.09
CA ALA A 39 -4.73 -12.91 -17.56
C ALA A 39 -4.00 -13.32 -16.28
N ALA A 40 -4.71 -13.32 -15.15
CA ALA A 40 -4.17 -13.74 -13.87
C ALA A 40 -3.54 -15.12 -14.04
N GLY A 41 -2.31 -15.29 -13.53
CA GLY A 41 -1.69 -16.60 -13.44
C GLY A 41 -2.33 -17.46 -12.35
N ASP A 42 -1.69 -18.58 -12.05
CA ASP A 42 -2.04 -19.34 -10.86
C ASP A 42 -1.60 -18.59 -9.59
N LEU A 43 -2.32 -18.83 -8.49
CA LEU A 43 -1.87 -18.38 -7.18
C LEU A 43 -0.52 -19.05 -6.85
N PRO A 44 0.40 -18.35 -6.16
CA PRO A 44 1.60 -18.97 -5.63
C PRO A 44 1.24 -20.25 -4.86
N ARG A 45 1.95 -21.34 -5.15
CA ARG A 45 1.65 -22.67 -4.59
C ARG A 45 1.38 -22.67 -3.07
N PRO A 46 2.18 -21.98 -2.21
CA PRO A 46 1.92 -21.95 -0.77
C PRO A 46 0.59 -21.27 -0.38
N VAL A 47 0.07 -20.37 -1.21
CA VAL A 47 -1.23 -19.70 -1.01
C VAL A 47 -2.35 -20.63 -1.46
N ALA A 48 -2.21 -21.24 -2.65
CA ALA A 48 -3.18 -22.19 -3.19
C ALA A 48 -3.43 -23.36 -2.24
N GLU A 49 -2.35 -23.98 -1.73
CA GLU A 49 -2.44 -25.11 -0.78
C GLU A 49 -3.18 -24.73 0.51
N ARG A 50 -2.91 -23.55 1.08
CA ARG A 50 -3.57 -23.07 2.31
C ARG A 50 -5.06 -22.76 2.12
N LEU A 51 -5.42 -22.20 0.96
CA LEU A 51 -6.82 -21.93 0.62
C LEU A 51 -7.60 -23.20 0.32
N ALA A 52 -6.96 -24.19 -0.32
CA ALA A 52 -7.55 -25.51 -0.56
C ALA A 52 -7.80 -26.28 0.75
N ALA A 53 -6.84 -26.25 1.68
CA ALA A 53 -6.97 -26.89 2.99
C ALA A 53 -8.08 -26.27 3.85
N ARG A 54 -8.33 -24.96 3.71
CA ARG A 54 -9.37 -24.25 4.44
C ARG A 54 -9.82 -22.99 3.69
N PRO A 55 -10.98 -23.03 3.02
CA PRO A 55 -11.55 -21.87 2.33
C PRO A 55 -11.76 -20.69 3.28
N ARG A 56 -11.25 -19.52 2.89
CA ARG A 56 -11.34 -18.27 3.65
C ARG A 56 -11.06 -17.06 2.75
N SER A 57 -11.29 -15.86 3.30
CA SER A 57 -10.91 -14.59 2.66
C SER A 57 -9.39 -14.45 2.57
N LEU A 58 -8.91 -13.80 1.51
CA LEU A 58 -7.49 -13.47 1.33
C LEU A 58 -7.29 -11.98 1.62
N VAL A 59 -6.39 -11.64 2.53
CA VAL A 59 -5.95 -10.27 2.79
C VAL A 59 -4.54 -10.13 2.24
N LEU A 60 -4.35 -9.17 1.34
CA LEU A 60 -3.07 -8.94 0.67
C LEU A 60 -2.38 -7.70 1.24
N THR A 61 -1.06 -7.77 1.39
CA THR A 61 -0.18 -6.60 1.57
C THR A 61 1.04 -6.75 0.69
N ALA A 62 1.36 -5.74 -0.12
CA ALA A 62 2.53 -5.77 -1.01
C ALA A 62 3.61 -4.83 -0.47
N SER A 63 4.66 -5.38 0.14
CA SER A 63 5.78 -4.58 0.66
C SER A 63 7.02 -5.42 1.00
N ALA A 64 8.19 -4.78 0.99
CA ALA A 64 9.38 -5.35 1.60
C ALA A 64 9.16 -5.57 3.11
N LYS A 65 9.72 -6.63 3.70
CA LYS A 65 9.60 -6.93 5.14
C LYS A 65 10.48 -6.01 5.99
N ARG A 66 10.23 -4.71 6.01
CA ARG A 66 11.01 -3.72 6.78
C ARG A 66 10.23 -3.23 8.00
N PRO A 67 10.90 -2.76 9.08
CA PRO A 67 10.24 -2.29 10.29
C PRO A 67 9.17 -1.21 10.06
N HIS A 68 9.44 -0.25 9.16
CA HIS A 68 8.50 0.85 8.87
C HIS A 68 7.23 0.38 8.13
N LYS A 69 7.24 -0.81 7.50
CA LYS A 69 6.03 -1.42 6.90
C LYS A 69 5.13 -2.09 7.93
N ASN A 70 5.55 -2.12 9.21
CA ASN A 70 4.70 -2.44 10.36
C ASN A 70 4.02 -3.82 10.35
N LEU A 71 4.62 -4.78 9.65
CA LEU A 71 4.01 -6.10 9.43
C LEU A 71 3.82 -6.88 10.74
N ALA A 72 4.64 -6.63 11.76
CA ALA A 72 4.49 -7.26 13.07
C ALA A 72 3.16 -6.87 13.75
N ARG A 73 2.72 -5.60 13.65
CA ARG A 73 1.42 -5.18 14.20
C ARG A 73 0.27 -5.74 13.39
N LEU A 74 0.42 -5.87 12.08
CA LEU A 74 -0.56 -6.53 11.22
C LEU A 74 -0.73 -8.02 11.56
N ILE A 75 0.36 -8.76 11.78
CA ILE A 75 0.29 -10.17 12.23
C ILE A 75 -0.43 -10.26 13.58
N ARG A 76 -0.11 -9.38 14.54
CA ARG A 76 -0.82 -9.29 15.83
C ARG A 76 -2.31 -8.98 15.63
N ALA A 77 -2.66 -8.11 14.68
CA ALA A 77 -4.05 -7.78 14.38
C ALA A 77 -4.82 -9.00 13.86
N VAL A 78 -4.24 -9.79 12.95
CA VAL A 78 -4.85 -11.04 12.48
C VAL A 78 -5.05 -12.04 13.62
N ALA A 79 -4.12 -12.12 14.58
CA ALA A 79 -4.27 -12.98 15.76
C ALA A 79 -5.45 -12.57 16.67
N LEU A 80 -5.84 -11.30 16.69
CA LEU A 80 -6.99 -10.80 17.45
C LEU A 80 -8.34 -11.21 16.84
N ILE A 81 -8.38 -11.51 15.54
CA ILE A 81 -9.59 -11.96 14.86
C ILE A 81 -9.91 -13.39 15.32
N PRO A 82 -11.18 -13.73 15.64
CA PRO A 82 -11.54 -15.08 16.07
C PRO A 82 -11.12 -16.16 15.07
N PRO A 83 -10.59 -17.33 15.51
CA PRO A 83 -10.01 -18.33 14.61
C PRO A 83 -10.87 -18.72 13.41
N HIS A 84 -12.19 -18.81 13.58
CA HIS A 84 -13.14 -19.18 12.52
C HIS A 84 -13.36 -18.07 11.45
N ARG A 85 -12.99 -16.81 11.76
CA ARG A 85 -13.10 -15.63 10.88
C ARG A 85 -11.75 -15.11 10.38
N ARG A 86 -10.63 -15.70 10.83
CA ARG A 86 -9.28 -15.25 10.42
C ARG A 86 -9.10 -15.40 8.90
N PRO A 87 -8.69 -14.33 8.19
CA PRO A 87 -8.32 -14.44 6.78
C PRO A 87 -6.97 -15.14 6.61
N LEU A 88 -6.66 -15.53 5.38
CA LEU A 88 -5.28 -15.82 4.98
C LEU A 88 -4.59 -14.49 4.65
N LEU A 89 -3.64 -14.08 5.48
CA LEU A 89 -2.79 -12.92 5.24
C LEU A 89 -1.63 -13.32 4.32
N VAL A 90 -1.51 -12.69 3.16
CA VAL A 90 -0.47 -12.97 2.16
C VAL A 90 0.43 -11.75 1.99
N LEU A 91 1.75 -11.97 2.10
CA LEU A 91 2.76 -10.91 2.10
C LEU A 91 3.87 -11.21 1.07
N PRO A 92 3.65 -10.94 -0.23
CA PRO A 92 4.71 -10.93 -1.23
C PRO A 92 5.73 -9.81 -0.96
N GLY A 93 6.97 -10.07 -1.36
CA GLY A 93 8.08 -9.12 -1.30
C GLY A 93 9.40 -9.85 -1.16
N TYR A 94 10.49 -9.24 -1.60
CA TYR A 94 11.80 -9.87 -1.47
C TYR A 94 12.13 -10.19 0.00
N PRO A 95 12.86 -11.30 0.27
CA PRO A 95 13.27 -11.66 1.62
C PRO A 95 14.13 -10.59 2.28
N THR A 96 13.97 -10.42 3.59
CA THR A 96 14.83 -9.51 4.37
C THR A 96 15.24 -10.18 5.68
N PRO A 97 16.27 -9.66 6.39
CA PRO A 97 16.66 -10.18 7.70
C PRO A 97 15.52 -10.21 8.74
N TYR A 98 14.52 -9.33 8.61
CA TYR A 98 13.39 -9.24 9.54
C TYR A 98 12.31 -10.32 9.30
N GLU A 99 12.41 -11.11 8.24
CA GLU A 99 11.40 -12.12 7.94
C GLU A 99 11.39 -13.26 8.97
N SER A 100 12.55 -13.61 9.53
CA SER A 100 12.66 -14.63 10.58
C SER A 100 11.88 -14.23 11.84
N GLU A 101 11.93 -12.95 12.23
CA GLU A 101 11.17 -12.38 13.34
C GLU A 101 9.66 -12.43 13.09
N LEU A 102 9.23 -12.12 11.87
CA LEU A 102 7.81 -12.20 11.48
C LEU A 102 7.29 -13.66 11.51
N ARG A 103 8.11 -14.61 11.04
CA ARG A 103 7.79 -16.05 11.12
C ARG A 103 7.74 -16.53 12.58
N ALA A 104 8.68 -16.10 13.41
CA ALA A 104 8.69 -16.43 14.84
C ALA A 104 7.48 -15.85 15.57
N LEU A 105 7.08 -14.62 15.24
CA LEU A 105 5.89 -13.98 15.78
C LEU A 105 4.60 -14.71 15.37
N ALA A 106 4.47 -15.12 14.10
CA ALA A 106 3.30 -15.88 13.66
C ALA A 106 3.18 -17.21 14.41
N ARG A 107 4.31 -17.91 14.64
CA ARG A 107 4.34 -19.15 15.45
C ARG A 107 4.01 -18.92 16.92
N SER A 108 4.56 -17.88 17.55
CA SER A 108 4.29 -17.60 18.97
C SER A 108 2.84 -17.20 19.23
N LEU A 109 2.14 -16.73 18.20
CA LEU A 109 0.71 -16.41 18.23
C LEU A 109 -0.18 -17.56 17.74
N ALA A 110 0.40 -18.71 17.37
CA ALA A 110 -0.30 -19.87 16.79
C ALA A 110 -1.19 -19.50 15.58
N ILE A 111 -0.63 -18.71 14.65
CA ILE A 111 -1.29 -18.28 13.40
C ILE A 111 -0.43 -18.47 12.14
N GLU A 112 0.57 -19.35 12.19
CA GLU A 112 1.42 -19.68 11.05
C GLU A 112 0.65 -20.28 9.86
N GLY A 113 -0.52 -20.87 10.11
CA GLY A 113 -1.45 -21.34 9.08
C GLY A 113 -2.20 -20.21 8.36
N GLU A 114 -2.34 -19.06 9.01
CA GLU A 114 -3.03 -17.86 8.52
C GLU A 114 -2.07 -16.84 7.89
N VAL A 115 -0.75 -17.02 8.02
CA VAL A 115 0.25 -16.06 7.54
C VAL A 115 1.13 -16.70 6.46
N CYS A 116 1.03 -16.17 5.24
CA CYS A 116 1.84 -16.58 4.10
C CYS A 116 2.85 -15.49 3.73
N LEU A 117 4.04 -15.59 4.32
CA LEU A 117 5.20 -14.78 3.91
C LEU A 117 5.82 -15.41 2.66
N LEU A 118 5.65 -14.75 1.52
CA LEU A 118 6.18 -15.16 0.21
C LEU A 118 7.48 -14.44 -0.10
N GLY A 119 8.28 -14.94 -1.04
CA GLY A 119 9.41 -14.21 -1.59
C GLY A 119 8.99 -13.18 -2.64
N TRP A 120 9.90 -12.91 -3.57
CA TRP A 120 9.53 -12.29 -4.84
C TRP A 120 8.55 -13.21 -5.58
N VAL A 121 7.52 -12.61 -6.19
CA VAL A 121 6.52 -13.32 -7.00
C VAL A 121 6.54 -12.72 -8.41
N ALA A 122 6.24 -13.52 -9.42
CA ALA A 122 6.15 -13.00 -10.78
C ALA A 122 4.92 -12.09 -10.94
N ASP A 123 4.94 -11.18 -11.92
CA ASP A 123 3.83 -10.24 -12.16
C ASP A 123 2.48 -10.96 -12.34
N ARG A 124 2.46 -12.09 -13.04
CA ARG A 124 1.25 -12.91 -13.23
C ARG A 124 0.71 -13.51 -11.92
N GLU A 125 1.60 -13.90 -11.02
CA GLU A 125 1.22 -14.39 -9.69
C GLU A 125 0.74 -13.23 -8.80
N LEU A 126 1.38 -12.06 -8.91
CA LEU A 126 0.96 -10.86 -8.20
C LEU A 126 -0.45 -10.41 -8.64
N ASP A 127 -0.74 -10.43 -9.94
CA ASP A 127 -2.08 -10.17 -10.46
C ASP A 127 -3.09 -11.20 -9.97
N ALA A 128 -2.71 -12.49 -9.88
CA ALA A 128 -3.56 -13.52 -9.29
C ALA A 128 -3.86 -13.26 -7.80
N LEU A 129 -2.86 -12.78 -7.05
CA LEU A 129 -3.03 -12.39 -5.64
C LEU A 129 -4.00 -11.21 -5.51
N TYR A 130 -3.84 -10.16 -6.33
CA TYR A 130 -4.76 -9.02 -6.32
C TYR A 130 -6.17 -9.44 -6.73
N ALA A 131 -6.32 -10.26 -7.78
CA ALA A 131 -7.62 -10.76 -8.23
C ALA A 131 -8.32 -11.62 -7.18
N ARG A 132 -7.56 -12.38 -6.38
CA ARG A 132 -8.11 -13.23 -5.30
C ARG A 132 -8.34 -12.47 -3.99
N ALA A 133 -7.70 -11.33 -3.79
CA ALA A 133 -7.75 -10.57 -2.55
C ALA A 133 -9.16 -10.05 -2.25
N SER A 134 -9.67 -10.39 -1.07
CA SER A 134 -10.91 -9.83 -0.54
C SER A 134 -10.71 -8.37 -0.12
N CYS A 135 -9.52 -8.03 0.38
CA CYS A 135 -9.09 -6.66 0.58
C CYS A 135 -7.56 -6.54 0.58
N PHE A 136 -7.08 -5.31 0.41
CA PHE A 136 -5.69 -4.93 0.55
C PHE A 136 -5.48 -4.15 1.85
N VAL A 137 -4.43 -4.47 2.59
CA VAL A 137 -4.07 -3.79 3.84
C VAL A 137 -2.67 -3.22 3.75
N PHE A 138 -2.50 -1.95 4.14
CA PHE A 138 -1.19 -1.29 4.11
C PHE A 138 -0.93 -0.52 5.40
N PRO A 139 -0.29 -1.17 6.40
CA PRO A 139 -0.17 -0.65 7.76
C PRO A 139 1.10 0.18 8.01
N SER A 140 1.73 0.68 6.94
CA SER A 140 3.00 1.42 7.00
C SER A 140 2.95 2.58 8.00
N LEU A 141 4.01 2.72 8.80
CA LEU A 141 4.18 3.82 9.74
C LEU A 141 4.69 5.09 9.05
N TYR A 142 5.43 4.90 7.96
CA TYR A 142 6.05 5.94 7.17
C TYR A 142 6.05 5.50 5.71
N GLU A 143 5.61 6.40 4.83
CA GLU A 143 5.56 6.17 3.39
C GLU A 143 5.82 7.48 2.65
N GLY A 144 6.56 7.41 1.56
CA GLY A 144 6.85 8.59 0.74
C GLY A 144 5.69 8.95 -0.17
N PHE A 145 4.99 7.94 -0.69
CA PHE A 145 3.80 8.12 -1.52
C PHE A 145 2.73 7.05 -1.23
N GLY A 146 2.91 5.84 -1.74
CA GLY A 146 1.98 4.74 -1.50
C GLY A 146 1.50 4.04 -2.77
N LEU A 147 2.39 3.80 -3.74
CA LEU A 147 2.07 3.05 -4.96
C LEU A 147 1.31 1.73 -4.71
N PRO A 148 1.64 0.90 -3.70
CA PRO A 148 0.89 -0.34 -3.45
C PRO A 148 -0.60 -0.11 -3.14
N VAL A 149 -0.94 1.03 -2.52
CA VAL A 149 -2.33 1.41 -2.27
C VAL A 149 -3.03 1.76 -3.58
N LEU A 150 -2.40 2.56 -4.44
CA LEU A 150 -2.95 2.90 -5.76
C LEU A 150 -3.07 1.68 -6.67
N GLU A 151 -2.11 0.76 -6.64
CA GLU A 151 -2.14 -0.50 -7.38
C GLU A 151 -3.33 -1.37 -6.99
N ALA A 152 -3.62 -1.48 -5.70
CA ALA A 152 -4.79 -2.19 -5.20
C ALA A 152 -6.10 -1.50 -5.63
N MET A 153 -6.16 -0.18 -5.50
CA MET A 153 -7.30 0.64 -5.89
C MET A 153 -7.62 0.51 -7.38
N ALA A 154 -6.62 0.59 -8.24
CA ALA A 154 -6.76 0.47 -9.70
C ALA A 154 -7.27 -0.91 -10.10
N ARG A 155 -6.82 -1.97 -9.42
CA ARG A 155 -7.32 -3.35 -9.59
C ARG A 155 -8.70 -3.58 -8.96
N GLY A 156 -9.28 -2.55 -8.34
CA GLY A 156 -10.60 -2.64 -7.72
C GLY A 156 -10.61 -3.51 -6.47
N VAL A 157 -9.50 -3.60 -5.74
CA VAL A 157 -9.43 -4.25 -4.44
C VAL A 157 -9.72 -3.19 -3.36
N PRO A 158 -10.66 -3.43 -2.42
CA PRO A 158 -10.94 -2.45 -1.38
C PRO A 158 -9.74 -2.34 -0.42
N VAL A 159 -9.40 -1.12 -0.02
CA VAL A 159 -8.18 -0.83 0.75
C VAL A 159 -8.51 -0.46 2.20
N ALA A 160 -7.77 -1.05 3.13
CA ALA A 160 -7.58 -0.52 4.48
C ALA A 160 -6.13 -0.05 4.66
N THR A 161 -5.89 1.16 5.17
CA THR A 161 -4.52 1.70 5.29
C THR A 161 -4.33 2.61 6.50
N SER A 162 -3.08 2.90 6.86
CA SER A 162 -2.76 3.80 7.96
C SER A 162 -3.29 5.22 7.73
N ASP A 163 -3.64 5.89 8.81
CA ASP A 163 -4.11 7.29 8.87
C ASP A 163 -3.01 8.37 8.78
N ARG A 164 -1.79 8.02 8.36
CA ARG A 164 -0.62 8.89 8.46
C ARG A 164 0.35 8.79 7.28
N ALA A 165 1.41 9.61 7.34
CA ALA A 165 2.35 9.81 6.24
C ALA A 165 1.63 10.31 4.99
N SER A 166 2.07 9.90 3.80
CA SER A 166 1.41 10.23 2.54
C SER A 166 0.14 9.43 2.26
N LEU A 167 -0.24 8.46 3.09
CA LEU A 167 -1.37 7.56 2.78
C LEU A 167 -2.74 8.27 2.75
N PRO A 168 -3.06 9.20 3.66
CA PRO A 168 -4.25 10.03 3.53
C PRO A 168 -4.28 10.86 2.24
N GLU A 169 -3.14 11.42 1.86
CA GLU A 169 -2.96 12.19 0.63
C GLU A 169 -3.19 11.32 -0.61
N VAL A 170 -2.71 10.07 -0.62
CA VAL A 170 -2.86 9.16 -1.77
C VAL A 170 -4.25 8.55 -1.84
N ALA A 171 -4.74 7.98 -0.74
CA ALA A 171 -6.00 7.24 -0.74
C ALA A 171 -7.25 8.13 -0.70
N GLY A 172 -7.19 9.32 -0.10
CA GLY A 172 -8.36 10.19 0.12
C GLY A 172 -9.55 9.44 0.74
N ASP A 173 -10.77 9.77 0.34
CA ASP A 173 -11.97 9.11 0.88
C ASP A 173 -12.21 7.68 0.35
N ALA A 174 -11.26 7.10 -0.40
CA ALA A 174 -11.38 5.81 -1.06
C ALA A 174 -10.75 4.63 -0.29
N ALA A 175 -10.38 4.82 0.97
CA ALA A 175 -9.88 3.76 1.84
C ALA A 175 -10.54 3.77 3.23
N LEU A 176 -10.48 2.63 3.90
CA LEU A 176 -10.79 2.53 5.33
C LEU A 176 -9.52 2.78 6.15
N TYR A 177 -9.49 3.87 6.91
CA TYR A 177 -8.34 4.21 7.73
C TYR A 177 -8.33 3.50 9.09
N PHE A 178 -7.13 3.25 9.61
CA PHE A 178 -6.90 2.76 10.96
C PHE A 178 -5.68 3.42 11.60
N ASP A 179 -5.60 3.40 12.93
CA ASP A 179 -4.36 3.73 13.64
C ASP A 179 -3.35 2.57 13.51
N PRO A 180 -2.24 2.73 12.77
CA PRO A 180 -1.25 1.67 12.59
C PRO A 180 -0.51 1.30 13.87
N LEU A 181 -0.58 2.09 14.95
CA LEU A 181 0.04 1.74 16.23
C LEU A 181 -0.82 0.78 17.05
N SER A 182 -2.09 0.61 16.69
CA SER A 182 -3.06 -0.21 17.40
C SER A 182 -3.43 -1.48 16.60
N PRO A 183 -2.92 -2.66 16.99
CA PRO A 183 -3.35 -3.93 16.38
C PRO A 183 -4.87 -4.14 16.44
N ARG A 184 -5.54 -3.62 17.46
CA ARG A 184 -7.01 -3.65 17.57
C ARG A 184 -7.68 -2.81 16.49
N SER A 185 -7.15 -1.61 16.20
CA SER A 185 -7.67 -0.75 15.13
C SER A 185 -7.49 -1.41 13.76
N ILE A 186 -6.34 -2.04 13.51
CA ILE A 186 -6.07 -2.78 12.28
C ILE A 186 -7.05 -3.97 12.15
N ALA A 187 -7.24 -4.75 13.23
CA ALA A 187 -8.15 -5.90 13.23
C ALA A 187 -9.59 -5.47 12.95
N ALA A 188 -10.07 -4.42 13.61
CA ALA A 188 -11.42 -3.88 13.41
C ALA A 188 -11.64 -3.41 11.96
N ALA A 189 -10.63 -2.76 11.36
CA ALA A 189 -10.71 -2.36 9.96
C ALA A 189 -10.79 -3.57 9.01
N LEU A 190 -9.98 -4.61 9.24
CA LEU A 190 -10.05 -5.85 8.47
C LEU A 190 -11.40 -6.55 8.63
N GLU A 191 -11.89 -6.73 9.85
CA GLU A 191 -13.17 -7.38 10.10
C GLU A 191 -14.33 -6.62 9.47
N ARG A 192 -14.35 -5.29 9.58
CA ARG A 192 -15.37 -4.45 8.95
C ARG A 192 -15.34 -4.57 7.44
N LEU A 193 -14.15 -4.46 6.84
CA LEU A 193 -14.00 -4.50 5.39
C LEU A 193 -14.33 -5.88 4.79
N LEU A 194 -14.08 -6.95 5.55
CA LEU A 194 -14.40 -8.33 5.15
C LEU A 194 -15.88 -8.72 5.40
N ALA A 195 -16.58 -8.01 6.28
CA ALA A 195 -17.98 -8.33 6.65
C ALA A 195 -19.01 -7.40 5.98
N ASP A 196 -18.65 -6.17 5.65
CA ASP A 196 -19.55 -5.17 5.05
C ASP A 196 -19.30 -5.05 3.54
N GLU A 197 -20.05 -5.83 2.76
CA GLU A 197 -19.95 -5.83 1.30
C GLU A 197 -20.36 -4.49 0.67
N ASN A 198 -21.25 -3.73 1.30
CA ASN A 198 -21.64 -2.40 0.81
C ASN A 198 -20.48 -1.41 0.95
N LEU A 199 -19.80 -1.42 2.10
CA LEU A 199 -18.57 -0.65 2.30
C LEU A 199 -17.50 -1.08 1.30
N ALA A 200 -17.25 -2.38 1.15
CA ALA A 200 -16.27 -2.90 0.22
C ALA A 200 -16.57 -2.46 -1.22
N ALA A 201 -17.81 -2.62 -1.70
CA ALA A 201 -18.24 -2.20 -3.03
C ALA A 201 -18.04 -0.70 -3.27
N ARG A 202 -18.40 0.13 -2.29
CA ARG A 202 -18.18 1.58 -2.35
C ARG A 202 -16.70 1.92 -2.47
N LEU A 203 -15.84 1.34 -1.62
CA LEU A 203 -14.41 1.59 -1.63
C LEU A 203 -13.73 1.06 -2.91
N ARG A 204 -14.20 -0.06 -3.48
CA ARG A 204 -13.74 -0.54 -4.79
C ARG A 204 -14.04 0.47 -5.90
N SER A 205 -15.24 1.05 -5.91
CA SER A 205 -15.63 2.04 -6.90
C SER A 205 -14.85 3.35 -6.75
N GLN A 206 -14.81 3.88 -5.52
CA GLN A 206 -14.07 5.10 -5.22
C GLN A 206 -12.57 4.94 -5.44
N GLY A 207 -12.00 3.77 -5.11
CA GLY A 207 -10.60 3.44 -5.31
C GLY A 207 -10.21 3.50 -6.79
N ARG A 208 -10.99 2.86 -7.67
CA ARG A 208 -10.73 2.94 -9.12
C ARG A 208 -10.75 4.37 -9.64
N GLU A 209 -11.72 5.17 -9.20
CA GLU A 209 -11.81 6.58 -9.61
C GLU A 209 -10.66 7.41 -9.03
N ARG A 210 -10.24 7.13 -7.79
CA ARG A 210 -9.08 7.77 -7.16
C ARG A 210 -7.80 7.46 -7.93
N ALA A 211 -7.56 6.19 -8.26
CA ALA A 211 -6.35 5.72 -8.92
C ALA A 211 -6.14 6.34 -10.31
N ARG A 212 -7.22 6.57 -11.07
CA ARG A 212 -7.17 7.21 -12.40
C ARG A 212 -6.58 8.63 -12.40
N ARG A 213 -6.53 9.29 -11.24
CA ARG A 213 -5.97 10.64 -11.11
C ARG A 213 -4.44 10.64 -11.03
N PHE A 214 -3.82 9.47 -10.85
CA PHE A 214 -2.39 9.33 -10.64
C PHE A 214 -1.73 8.62 -11.83
N THR A 215 -1.28 9.41 -12.80
CA THR A 215 -0.65 8.91 -14.03
C THR A 215 0.80 9.36 -14.14
N TRP A 216 1.62 8.56 -14.83
CA TRP A 216 3.02 8.96 -15.09
C TRP A 216 3.08 10.14 -16.05
N GLU A 217 2.10 10.30 -16.93
CA GLU A 217 1.95 11.46 -17.79
C GLU A 217 1.78 12.75 -16.96
N ALA A 218 0.89 12.75 -15.97
CA ALA A 218 0.71 13.90 -15.08
C ALA A 218 1.96 14.19 -14.24
N CYS A 219 2.65 13.13 -13.77
CA CYS A 219 3.94 13.27 -13.08
C CYS A 219 5.02 13.90 -13.98
N ALA A 220 5.12 13.46 -15.24
CA ALA A 220 6.06 14.01 -16.21
C ALA A 220 5.76 15.48 -16.53
N GLU A 221 4.49 15.82 -16.78
CA GLU A 221 4.06 17.19 -17.04
C GLU A 221 4.36 18.12 -15.85
N GLY A 222 4.04 17.69 -14.62
CA GLY A 222 4.37 18.42 -13.40
C GLY A 222 5.87 18.61 -13.21
N THR A 223 6.66 17.58 -13.48
CA THR A 223 8.14 17.63 -13.42
C THR A 223 8.70 18.63 -14.43
N VAL A 224 8.24 18.58 -15.69
CA VAL A 224 8.65 19.52 -16.75
C VAL A 224 8.28 20.96 -16.39
N ALA A 225 7.11 21.19 -15.79
CA ALA A 225 6.71 22.51 -15.33
C ALA A 225 7.69 23.08 -14.28
N VAL A 226 8.13 22.26 -13.32
CA VAL A 226 9.14 22.66 -12.33
C VAL A 226 10.49 22.97 -12.97
N TYR A 227 10.92 22.18 -13.97
CA TYR A 227 12.15 22.46 -14.71
C TYR A 227 12.09 23.80 -15.45
N ARG A 228 10.97 24.10 -16.11
CA ARG A 228 10.76 25.39 -16.78
C ARG A 228 10.82 26.56 -15.80
N GLN A 229 10.20 26.43 -14.63
CA GLN A 229 10.25 27.46 -13.58
C GLN A 229 11.70 27.70 -13.09
N ALA A 230 12.46 26.62 -12.86
CA ALA A 230 13.84 26.73 -12.41
C ALA A 230 14.74 27.43 -13.43
N LEU A 231 14.57 27.11 -14.73
CA LEU A 231 15.31 27.77 -15.81
C LEU A 231 14.94 29.26 -15.96
N ALA A 232 13.67 29.62 -15.78
CA ALA A 232 13.23 31.01 -15.85
C ALA A 232 13.83 31.89 -14.73
N VAL A 233 13.98 31.34 -13.53
CA VAL A 233 14.63 32.04 -12.40
C VAL A 233 16.13 32.19 -12.65
N ALA A 234 16.79 31.19 -13.24
CA ALA A 234 18.23 31.25 -13.55
C ALA A 234 18.57 32.25 -14.67
N GLY A 235 17.62 32.57 -15.56
CA GLY A 235 17.79 33.53 -16.65
C GLY A 235 17.55 35.00 -16.29
N SER A 236 17.19 35.31 -15.03
CA SER A 236 17.01 36.71 -14.59
C SER A 236 18.38 37.33 -14.27
N PRO A 237 18.79 38.45 -14.91
CA PRO A 237 20.07 39.08 -14.62
C PRO A 237 20.14 39.48 -13.16
N CYS A 238 21.30 39.21 -12.53
CA CYS A 238 21.59 39.66 -11.17
C CYS A 238 21.33 41.16 -11.10
N ARG A 239 20.35 41.59 -10.30
CA ARG A 239 20.10 43.02 -10.08
C ARG A 239 21.34 43.59 -9.38
N ALA A 240 22.10 44.42 -10.11
CA ALA A 240 23.25 45.15 -9.61
C ALA A 240 22.85 46.16 -8.52
#